data_AF-A0A955VEI7-F1
#
_entry.id   AF-A0A955VEI7-F1
#
_cell.length_a   1.000
_cell.length_b   1.000
_cell.length_c   1.000
_cell.angle_alpha   90.00
_cell.angle_beta   90.00
_cell.angle_gamma   90.00
#
_symmetry.space_group_name_H-M   'P 1'
#
loop_
_entity.id
_entity.type
_entity.pdbx_description
1 polymer ?
#
loop_
_entity_poly.entity_id
_entity_poly.type
_entity_poly.pdbx_seq_one_letter_code
_entity_poly.pdbx_strand_id
1 'polypeptide(L)'
;LVDALELRFRQLQVPQGEGRRGWRPKSTEVEIAPPTVLPSANNYDLDDISRVEAPPLPIDVPTDKKGAEPPPIPVGQQAPPAAPAAKKAKPAPAPAPVAEPKTKRLPEGPILKPASGPSRAVTLLYDDILWLVSINDWAAALISLERLLVMAALQGDVKEFVDVNEVKLMNVYESYLGPLEKRPKRALSTIDNTMPGGYERAEKIASVLDLVDGERDLKQILRDSDYSPLETCAALNQLRRAGVVDI
;
A
#
# COMPACT_ATOMS: atom_id res chain seq x y z
N LEU A 1 23.56 -1.83 14.38
CA LEU A 1 22.12 -1.80 14.04
C LEU A 1 21.89 -2.17 12.57
N VAL A 2 22.60 -1.54 11.63
CA VAL A 2 22.68 -1.95 10.21
C VAL A 2 23.05 -3.43 10.09
N ASP A 3 24.07 -3.90 10.84
CA ASP A 3 24.46 -5.32 10.85
C ASP A 3 23.37 -6.26 11.40
N ALA A 4 22.54 -5.80 12.35
CA ALA A 4 21.47 -6.63 12.93
C ALA A 4 20.29 -6.77 11.97
N LEU A 5 19.95 -5.66 11.28
CA LEU A 5 19.04 -5.64 10.14
C LEU A 5 19.57 -6.52 9.01
N GLU A 6 20.85 -6.41 8.66
CA GLU A 6 21.48 -7.16 7.58
C GLU A 6 21.58 -8.66 7.87
N LEU A 7 21.97 -9.04 9.09
CA LEU A 7 22.05 -10.44 9.53
C LEU A 7 20.68 -11.13 9.53
N ARG A 8 19.59 -10.41 9.79
CA ARG A 8 18.22 -10.97 9.80
C ARG A 8 17.50 -10.83 8.46
N PHE A 9 17.80 -9.85 7.62
CA PHE A 9 17.39 -9.84 6.21
C PHE A 9 17.94 -11.06 5.46
N ARG A 10 19.15 -11.52 5.81
CA ARG A 10 19.68 -12.81 5.34
C ARG A 10 18.84 -14.02 5.78
N GLN A 11 18.12 -13.94 6.88
CA GLN A 11 17.23 -15.02 7.36
C GLN A 11 15.82 -14.96 6.78
N LEU A 12 15.40 -13.80 6.28
CA LEU A 12 14.14 -13.61 5.54
C LEU A 12 14.26 -13.97 4.05
N GLN A 13 15.43 -14.35 3.56
CA GLN A 13 15.54 -15.14 2.34
C GLN A 13 14.90 -16.51 2.60
N VAL A 14 13.57 -16.57 2.47
CA VAL A 14 12.83 -17.81 2.37
C VAL A 14 13.47 -18.58 1.20
N PRO A 15 14.01 -19.80 1.41
CA PRO A 15 14.43 -20.60 0.28
C PRO A 15 13.20 -20.86 -0.58
N GLN A 16 13.16 -20.23 -1.76
CA GLN A 16 12.29 -20.67 -2.84
C GLN A 16 12.78 -22.05 -3.26
N GLY A 17 12.18 -23.09 -2.72
CA GLY A 17 12.43 -24.44 -3.20
C GLY A 17 12.29 -25.50 -2.13
N GLU A 18 11.37 -26.42 -2.43
CA GLU A 18 11.30 -27.79 -1.92
C GLU A 18 10.58 -28.03 -0.58
N GLY A 19 9.36 -28.56 -0.73
CA GLY A 19 8.98 -29.76 0.01
C GLY A 19 8.53 -29.55 1.44
N ARG A 20 7.22 -29.39 1.63
CA ARG A 20 6.54 -29.72 2.88
C ARG A 20 6.90 -31.15 3.30
N ARG A 21 7.81 -31.31 4.27
CA ARG A 21 7.83 -32.47 5.18
C ARG A 21 8.16 -31.97 6.58
N GLY A 22 7.31 -32.40 7.51
CA GLY A 22 7.11 -31.80 8.83
C GLY A 22 8.37 -31.63 9.66
N TRP A 23 8.45 -30.47 10.29
CA TRP A 23 9.39 -30.18 11.37
C TRP A 23 8.56 -29.96 12.64
N ARG A 24 8.60 -30.93 13.57
CA ARG A 24 8.21 -30.69 14.96
C ARG A 24 9.44 -30.19 15.70
N PRO A 25 9.46 -28.96 16.25
CA PRO A 25 10.53 -28.59 17.15
C PRO A 25 10.39 -29.38 18.46
N LYS A 26 11.54 -29.88 18.95
CA LYS A 26 11.68 -30.49 20.26
C LYS A 26 11.47 -29.39 21.32
N SER A 27 10.54 -29.63 22.23
CA SER A 27 10.30 -28.80 23.41
C SER A 27 11.55 -28.82 24.29
N THR A 28 12.22 -27.68 24.41
CA THR A 28 13.15 -27.45 25.51
C THR A 28 12.30 -27.01 26.70
N GLU A 29 12.20 -27.87 27.72
CA GLU A 29 11.64 -27.49 29.02
C GLU A 29 12.48 -26.35 29.59
N VAL A 30 11.91 -25.15 29.58
CA VAL A 30 12.38 -24.04 30.41
C VAL A 30 11.54 -24.09 31.67
N GLU A 31 12.18 -24.43 32.79
CA GLU A 31 11.61 -24.38 34.12
C GLU A 31 11.36 -22.90 34.48
N ILE A 32 10.11 -22.46 34.27
CA ILE A 32 9.64 -21.12 34.61
C ILE A 32 9.08 -21.18 36.04
N ALA A 33 9.67 -20.38 36.94
CA ALA A 33 9.19 -20.20 38.30
C ALA A 33 7.70 -19.77 38.33
N PRO A 34 6.90 -20.22 39.31
CA PRO A 34 5.47 -19.98 39.32
C PRO A 34 5.16 -18.48 39.45
N PRO A 35 4.26 -17.92 38.62
CA PRO A 35 3.85 -16.54 38.76
C PRO A 35 2.97 -16.36 40.02
N THR A 36 3.29 -15.30 40.76
CA THR A 36 2.51 -14.76 41.88
C THR A 36 1.05 -14.55 41.45
N VAL A 37 0.15 -15.27 42.11
CA VAL A 37 -1.30 -15.16 41.95
C VAL A 37 -1.76 -13.78 42.42
N LEU A 38 -2.21 -12.94 41.48
CA LEU A 38 -3.03 -11.76 41.80
C LEU A 38 -4.50 -12.18 41.84
N PRO A 39 -5.29 -11.67 42.80
CA PRO A 39 -6.70 -12.05 42.94
C PRO A 39 -7.52 -11.57 41.74
N SER A 40 -8.17 -12.57 41.12
CA SER A 40 -9.11 -12.43 40.01
C SER A 40 -10.37 -11.70 40.48
N ALA A 41 -10.62 -10.52 39.91
CA ALA A 41 -11.89 -9.82 40.00
C ALA A 41 -12.44 -9.70 38.59
N ASN A 42 -13.39 -10.57 38.25
CA ASN A 42 -14.60 -10.30 37.47
C ASN A 42 -15.21 -11.65 37.06
N ASN A 43 -16.16 -12.11 37.87
CA ASN A 43 -17.12 -13.13 37.49
C ASN A 43 -17.98 -12.55 36.35
N TYR A 44 -17.71 -12.97 35.12
CA TYR A 44 -18.72 -12.97 34.08
C TYR A 44 -19.24 -14.40 33.97
N ASP A 45 -20.49 -14.54 34.41
CA ASP A 45 -21.32 -15.73 34.33
C ASP A 45 -21.50 -16.10 32.85
N LEU A 46 -20.96 -17.25 32.44
CA LEU A 46 -20.87 -17.68 31.04
C LEU A 46 -21.90 -18.78 30.69
N ASP A 47 -22.87 -19.01 31.58
CA ASP A 47 -23.89 -20.06 31.41
C ASP A 47 -25.19 -19.58 30.72
N ASP A 48 -25.24 -18.36 30.18
CA ASP A 48 -26.46 -17.81 29.54
C ASP A 48 -26.29 -17.45 28.05
N ILE A 49 -25.70 -18.36 27.27
CA ILE A 49 -25.79 -18.32 25.79
C ILE A 49 -26.22 -19.70 25.29
N SER A 50 -27.37 -20.15 25.76
CA SER A 50 -28.09 -21.27 25.16
C SER A 50 -29.19 -20.75 24.24
N ARG A 51 -29.25 -21.32 23.03
CA ARG A 51 -30.19 -21.06 21.91
C ARG A 51 -29.98 -19.81 21.07
N VAL A 52 -29.08 -19.93 20.09
CA VAL A 52 -29.33 -19.37 18.76
C VAL A 52 -29.62 -20.55 17.84
N GLU A 53 -30.88 -20.68 17.41
CA GLU A 53 -31.31 -21.62 16.37
C GLU A 53 -30.50 -21.35 15.09
N ALA A 54 -29.84 -22.39 14.57
CA ALA A 54 -29.22 -22.34 13.26
C ALA A 54 -30.30 -22.21 12.18
N PRO A 55 -30.15 -21.31 11.20
CA PRO A 55 -31.07 -21.25 10.06
C PRO A 55 -30.97 -22.52 9.21
N PRO A 56 -32.08 -23.05 8.68
CA PRO A 56 -32.08 -24.25 7.86
C PRO A 56 -31.29 -24.04 6.56
N LEU A 57 -30.48 -25.05 6.21
CA LEU A 57 -29.72 -25.10 4.97
C LEU A 57 -30.67 -25.14 3.75
N PRO A 58 -30.38 -24.40 2.67
CA PRO A 58 -31.13 -24.51 1.43
C PRO A 58 -30.91 -25.86 0.75
N ILE A 59 -32.04 -26.38 0.28
CA ILE A 59 -32.30 -27.70 -0.29
C ILE A 59 -31.59 -27.87 -1.64
N ASP A 60 -31.04 -29.07 -1.86
CA ASP A 60 -30.51 -29.57 -3.13
C ASP A 60 -31.49 -29.38 -4.29
N VAL A 61 -31.05 -28.69 -5.35
CA VAL A 61 -31.75 -28.67 -6.65
C VAL A 61 -31.03 -29.61 -7.61
N PRO A 62 -31.74 -30.58 -8.23
CA PRO A 62 -31.15 -31.52 -9.18
C PRO A 62 -30.80 -30.89 -10.53
N THR A 63 -29.69 -31.40 -11.08
CA THR A 63 -29.27 -31.43 -12.48
C THR A 63 -30.41 -31.50 -13.51
N ASP A 64 -30.38 -30.60 -14.51
CA ASP A 64 -30.45 -30.95 -15.94
C ASP A 64 -30.51 -29.69 -16.82
N LYS A 65 -29.59 -29.60 -17.81
CA LYS A 65 -29.72 -28.92 -19.12
C LYS A 65 -28.37 -28.97 -19.83
N LYS A 66 -28.15 -29.96 -20.69
CA LYS A 66 -28.31 -29.91 -22.16
C LYS A 66 -27.65 -28.71 -22.82
N GLY A 67 -26.66 -29.03 -23.65
CA GLY A 67 -25.76 -28.11 -24.32
C GLY A 67 -26.39 -27.12 -25.29
N ALA A 68 -25.59 -26.10 -25.56
CA ALA A 68 -25.66 -25.27 -26.75
C ALA A 68 -24.21 -24.98 -27.18
N GLU A 69 -23.85 -25.55 -28.32
CA GLU A 69 -22.63 -25.29 -29.06
C GLU A 69 -22.66 -23.83 -29.57
N PRO A 70 -21.61 -23.02 -29.36
CA PRO A 70 -21.56 -21.67 -29.92
C PRO A 70 -21.26 -21.72 -31.44
N PRO A 71 -21.90 -20.87 -32.26
CA PRO A 71 -21.65 -20.83 -33.69
C PRO A 71 -20.26 -20.26 -34.02
N PRO A 72 -19.67 -20.61 -35.19
CA PRO A 72 -18.36 -20.14 -35.61
C PRO A 72 -18.38 -18.63 -35.94
N ILE A 73 -17.40 -17.92 -35.41
CA ILE A 73 -17.14 -16.51 -35.71
C ILE A 73 -16.55 -16.40 -37.13
N PRO A 74 -17.11 -15.57 -38.02
CA PRO A 74 -16.53 -15.36 -39.34
C PRO A 74 -15.25 -14.53 -39.26
N VAL A 75 -14.19 -15.10 -39.84
CA VAL A 75 -12.90 -14.45 -40.12
C VAL A 75 -13.11 -13.35 -41.16
N GLY A 76 -13.19 -12.11 -40.70
CA GLY A 76 -13.22 -10.91 -41.53
C GLY A 76 -11.84 -10.27 -41.62
N GLN A 77 -11.11 -10.57 -42.69
CA GLN A 77 -9.96 -9.81 -43.15
C GLN A 77 -10.37 -8.37 -43.45
N GLN A 78 -9.66 -7.37 -42.90
CA GLN A 78 -9.47 -6.09 -43.58
C GLN A 78 -8.24 -5.36 -43.01
N ALA A 79 -7.17 -5.39 -43.81
CA ALA A 79 -6.00 -4.54 -43.68
C ALA A 79 -6.18 -3.27 -44.58
N PRO A 80 -5.31 -2.26 -44.43
CA PRO A 80 -5.63 -0.82 -44.46
C PRO A 80 -5.60 -0.23 -45.88
N PRO A 81 -5.97 1.05 -46.09
CA PRO A 81 -4.91 2.08 -46.13
C PRO A 81 -5.34 3.52 -45.79
N ALA A 82 -4.33 4.40 -45.82
CA ALA A 82 -4.38 5.83 -46.15
C ALA A 82 -4.41 6.84 -44.98
N ALA A 83 -3.19 7.23 -44.59
CA ALA A 83 -2.92 8.57 -44.10
C ALA A 83 -3.35 9.63 -45.14
N PRO A 84 -3.85 10.79 -44.68
CA PRO A 84 -3.69 12.02 -45.45
C PRO A 84 -3.09 13.16 -44.63
N ALA A 85 -2.01 13.70 -45.20
CA ALA A 85 -1.73 15.12 -45.37
C ALA A 85 -1.60 16.01 -44.11
N ALA A 86 -0.34 16.30 -43.81
CA ALA A 86 0.09 17.49 -43.09
C ALA A 86 -0.53 18.78 -43.69
N LYS A 87 -1.40 19.44 -42.92
CA LYS A 87 -1.80 20.83 -43.19
C LYS A 87 -0.78 21.76 -42.55
N LYS A 88 -0.04 22.48 -43.41
CA LYS A 88 0.74 23.68 -43.05
C LYS A 88 -0.17 24.69 -42.37
N ALA A 89 0.01 24.89 -41.07
CA ALA A 89 -0.58 26.00 -40.34
C ALA A 89 0.22 27.28 -40.59
N LYS A 90 -0.53 28.34 -40.86
CA LYS A 90 -0.13 29.73 -41.14
C LYS A 90 0.50 30.37 -39.88
N PRO A 91 1.58 31.17 -39.99
CA PRO A 91 2.10 31.90 -38.84
C PRO A 91 1.13 33.00 -38.43
N ALA A 92 0.74 33.00 -37.15
CA ALA A 92 -0.07 34.03 -36.53
C ALA A 92 0.77 35.31 -36.29
N PRO A 93 0.15 36.50 -36.37
CA PRO A 93 0.83 37.77 -36.15
C PRO A 93 1.20 37.99 -34.67
N ALA A 94 2.31 38.70 -34.47
CA ALA A 94 2.90 39.03 -33.18
C ALA A 94 1.90 39.64 -32.17
N PRO A 95 1.94 39.24 -30.89
CA PRO A 95 1.16 39.89 -29.85
C PRO A 95 1.73 41.28 -29.53
N ALA A 96 0.82 42.26 -29.43
CA ALA A 96 1.10 43.62 -29.00
C ALA A 96 1.65 43.67 -27.55
N PRO A 97 2.46 44.69 -27.20
CA PRO A 97 3.02 44.84 -25.87
C PRO A 97 1.90 45.15 -24.84
N VAL A 98 1.65 44.20 -23.95
CA VAL A 98 0.74 44.37 -22.81
C VAL A 98 1.46 45.23 -21.77
N ALA A 99 0.87 46.39 -21.49
CA ALA A 99 1.32 47.31 -20.46
C ALA A 99 1.29 46.65 -19.07
N GLU A 100 2.42 46.73 -18.37
CA GLU A 100 2.60 46.22 -17.01
C GLU A 100 1.67 46.91 -16.01
N PRO A 101 0.85 46.17 -15.24
CA PRO A 101 0.15 46.73 -14.09
C PRO A 101 1.14 46.94 -12.94
N LYS A 102 1.40 48.21 -12.60
CA LYS A 102 2.12 48.64 -11.39
C LYS A 102 1.37 48.17 -10.14
N THR A 103 1.66 46.94 -9.72
CA THR A 103 1.12 46.35 -8.50
C THR A 103 1.93 46.89 -7.33
N LYS A 104 1.30 47.71 -6.48
CA LYS A 104 1.85 48.15 -5.19
C LYS A 104 2.22 46.91 -4.37
N ARG A 105 3.52 46.67 -4.21
CA ARG A 105 4.04 45.63 -3.30
C ARG A 105 3.64 46.00 -1.86
N LEU A 106 2.86 45.14 -1.22
CA LEU A 106 2.70 45.18 0.24
C LEU A 106 4.06 44.88 0.90
N PRO A 107 4.33 45.45 2.08
CA PRO A 107 5.56 45.18 2.82
C PRO A 107 5.65 43.69 3.17
N GLU A 108 6.70 43.05 2.67
CA GLU A 108 7.08 41.68 3.00
C GLU A 108 7.35 41.63 4.51
N GLY A 109 6.41 41.05 5.26
CA GLY A 109 6.64 40.70 6.66
C GLY A 109 7.79 39.69 6.77
N PRO A 110 8.43 39.56 7.95
CA PRO A 110 9.55 38.65 8.13
C PRO A 110 9.11 37.23 7.75
N ILE A 111 9.68 36.71 6.67
CA ILE A 111 9.55 35.32 6.25
C ILE A 111 10.13 34.49 7.40
N LEU A 112 9.23 33.94 8.22
CA LEU A 112 9.58 32.93 9.21
C LEU A 112 10.19 31.76 8.44
N LYS A 113 11.52 31.66 8.45
CA LYS A 113 12.21 30.46 7.97
C LYS A 113 11.57 29.27 8.68
N PRO A 114 10.99 28.29 7.97
CA PRO A 114 10.49 27.09 8.61
C PRO A 114 11.65 26.48 9.41
N ALA A 115 11.40 26.18 10.69
CA ALA A 115 12.39 25.58 11.56
C ALA A 115 12.91 24.31 10.89
N SER A 116 14.19 24.34 10.51
CA SER A 116 14.88 23.35 9.67
C SER A 116 15.19 22.06 10.45
N GLY A 117 14.17 21.45 11.05
CA GLY A 117 14.25 20.15 11.70
C GLY A 117 13.15 19.24 11.17
N PRO A 118 13.37 17.91 11.14
CA PRO A 118 12.30 16.97 10.86
C PRO A 118 11.15 17.21 11.84
N SER A 119 9.92 17.16 11.34
CA SER A 119 8.74 17.30 12.19
C SER A 119 8.78 16.24 13.29
N ARG A 120 8.39 16.60 14.52
CA ARG A 120 8.35 15.68 15.67
C ARG A 120 7.64 14.36 15.36
N ALA A 121 6.61 14.40 14.51
CA ALA A 121 5.89 13.21 14.07
C ALA A 121 6.79 12.24 13.27
N VAL A 122 7.69 12.76 12.44
CA VAL A 122 8.65 11.99 11.64
C VAL A 122 9.64 11.28 12.56
N THR A 123 10.18 12.00 13.54
CA THR A 123 11.10 11.41 14.53
C THR A 123 10.42 10.30 15.32
N LEU A 124 9.20 10.52 15.80
CA LEU A 124 8.46 9.50 16.55
C LEU A 124 8.17 8.25 15.71
N LEU A 125 7.79 8.41 14.44
CA LEU A 125 7.55 7.28 13.54
C LEU A 125 8.85 6.53 13.24
N TYR A 126 9.96 7.24 13.07
CA TYR A 126 11.25 6.63 12.84
C TYR A 126 11.73 5.83 14.05
N ASP A 127 11.63 6.41 15.26
CA ASP A 127 11.96 5.72 16.51
C ASP A 127 11.06 4.48 16.73
N ASP A 128 9.77 4.58 16.39
CA ASP A 128 8.82 3.47 16.46
C ASP A 128 9.20 2.33 15.50
N ILE A 129 9.60 2.64 14.26
CA ILE A 129 10.10 1.63 13.31
C ILE A 129 11.33 0.92 13.88
N LEU A 130 12.31 1.67 14.39
CA LEU A 130 13.52 1.10 14.99
C LEU A 130 13.20 0.20 16.17
N TRP A 131 12.28 0.63 17.03
CA TRP A 131 11.83 -0.14 18.19
C TRP A 131 11.09 -1.42 17.78
N LEU A 132 10.12 -1.34 16.87
CA LEU A 132 9.34 -2.48 16.38
C LEU A 132 10.21 -3.53 15.68
N VAL A 133 11.18 -3.08 14.89
CA VAL A 133 12.19 -3.96 14.29
C VAL A 133 13.04 -4.64 15.36
N SER A 134 13.41 -3.94 16.44
CA SER A 134 14.23 -4.52 17.51
C SER A 134 13.54 -5.68 18.24
N ILE A 135 12.21 -5.69 18.28
CA ILE A 135 11.39 -6.78 18.85
C ILE A 135 10.87 -7.78 17.80
N ASN A 136 11.33 -7.69 16.54
CA ASN A 136 10.89 -8.48 15.38
C ASN A 136 9.39 -8.36 15.01
N ASP A 137 8.73 -7.26 15.37
CA ASP A 137 7.36 -6.99 14.91
C ASP A 137 7.37 -6.25 13.57
N TRP A 138 7.68 -7.00 12.51
CA TRP A 138 7.80 -6.46 11.15
C TRP A 138 6.47 -5.96 10.58
N ALA A 139 5.35 -6.56 10.98
CA ALA A 139 4.03 -6.16 10.50
C ALA A 139 3.69 -4.77 11.03
N ALA A 140 3.89 -4.52 12.32
CA ALA A 140 3.69 -3.19 12.90
C ALA A 140 4.74 -2.20 12.37
N ALA A 141 6.01 -2.60 12.26
CA ALA A 141 7.07 -1.73 11.73
C ALA A 141 6.74 -1.23 10.31
N LEU A 142 6.19 -2.11 9.47
CA LEU A 142 5.78 -1.76 8.12
C LEU A 142 4.65 -0.72 8.12
N ILE A 143 3.67 -0.85 9.02
CA ILE A 143 2.59 0.15 9.16
C ILE A 143 3.16 1.53 9.51
N SER A 144 4.11 1.60 10.44
CA SER A 144 4.77 2.85 10.82
C SER A 144 5.65 3.41 9.70
N LEU A 145 6.35 2.55 8.96
CA LEU A 145 7.12 2.94 7.77
C LEU A 145 6.22 3.52 6.68
N GLU A 146 5.08 2.90 6.40
CA GLU A 146 4.18 3.41 5.38
C GLU A 146 3.58 4.76 5.79
N ARG A 147 3.24 4.96 7.06
CA ARG A 147 2.78 6.27 7.58
C ARG A 147 3.86 7.32 7.39
N LEU A 148 5.11 6.97 7.68
CA LEU A 148 6.26 7.84 7.48
C LEU A 148 6.43 8.22 6.00
N LEU A 149 6.40 7.24 5.09
CA LEU A 149 6.55 7.44 3.64
C LEU A 149 5.39 8.26 3.05
N VAL A 150 4.16 8.06 3.53
CA VAL A 150 2.98 8.75 2.99
C VAL A 150 2.86 10.18 3.52
N MET A 151 3.11 10.40 4.81
CA MET A 151 2.78 11.67 5.48
C MET A 151 3.91 12.68 5.51
N ALA A 152 5.17 12.25 5.33
CA ALA A 152 6.33 13.10 5.53
C ALA A 152 7.16 13.28 4.25
N ALA A 153 7.83 14.43 4.16
CA ALA A 153 8.97 14.59 3.27
C ALA A 153 10.19 13.91 3.91
N LEU A 154 10.80 12.98 3.18
CA LEU A 154 11.98 12.26 3.66
C LEU A 154 13.19 13.20 3.67
N GLN A 155 13.81 13.37 4.84
CA GLN A 155 14.96 14.24 5.03
C GLN A 155 15.96 13.59 6.00
N GLY A 156 17.24 13.97 5.88
CA GLY A 156 18.32 13.52 6.77
C GLY A 156 18.42 12.00 6.89
N ASP A 157 18.64 11.54 8.11
CA ASP A 157 18.86 10.13 8.47
C ASP A 157 17.73 9.21 7.98
N VAL A 158 16.48 9.70 7.97
CA VAL A 158 15.34 8.92 7.49
C VAL A 158 15.45 8.65 5.99
N LYS A 159 15.84 9.66 5.21
CA LYS A 159 16.03 9.49 3.78
C LYS A 159 17.18 8.52 3.50
N GLU A 160 18.30 8.68 4.21
CA GLU A 160 19.45 7.78 4.09
C GLU A 160 19.07 6.34 4.43
N PHE A 161 18.32 6.13 5.51
CA PHE A 161 17.82 4.81 5.88
C PHE A 161 16.97 4.18 4.77
N VAL A 162 16.05 4.95 4.19
CA VAL A 162 15.18 4.47 3.10
C VAL A 162 16.00 4.15 1.85
N ASP A 163 16.92 5.04 1.45
CA ASP A 163 17.77 4.85 0.27
C ASP A 163 18.65 3.59 0.40
N VAL A 164 19.30 3.40 1.56
CA VAL A 164 20.19 2.25 1.82
C VAL A 164 19.43 0.93 1.83
N ASN A 165 18.16 0.95 2.27
CA ASN A 165 17.34 -0.25 2.40
C ASN A 165 16.32 -0.42 1.27
N GLU A 166 16.39 0.39 0.21
CA GLU A 166 15.34 0.47 -0.80
C GLU A 166 15.00 -0.89 -1.41
N VAL A 167 16.02 -1.59 -1.93
CA VAL A 167 15.86 -2.91 -2.56
C VAL A 167 15.25 -3.93 -1.60
N LYS A 168 15.65 -3.88 -0.32
CA LYS A 168 15.16 -4.80 0.71
C LYS A 168 13.68 -4.53 1.03
N LEU A 169 13.33 -3.25 1.18
CA LEU A 169 11.96 -2.82 1.44
C LEU A 169 11.04 -3.13 0.25
N MET A 170 11.52 -2.96 -0.98
CA MET A 170 10.77 -3.32 -2.18
C MET A 170 10.43 -4.81 -2.21
N ASN A 171 11.37 -5.69 -1.89
CA ASN A 171 11.11 -7.13 -1.80
C ASN A 171 10.06 -7.47 -0.72
N VAL A 172 10.09 -6.74 0.41
CA VAL A 172 9.08 -6.88 1.45
C VAL A 172 7.71 -6.47 0.91
N TYR A 173 7.58 -5.31 0.26
CA TYR A 173 6.32 -4.88 -0.32
C TYR A 173 5.78 -5.84 -1.38
N GLU A 174 6.64 -6.36 -2.26
CA GLU A 174 6.24 -7.37 -3.25
C GLU A 174 5.70 -8.64 -2.57
N SER A 175 6.26 -9.06 -1.44
CA SER A 175 5.72 -10.20 -0.67
C SER A 175 4.31 -9.95 -0.12
N TYR A 176 3.96 -8.69 0.19
CA TYR A 176 2.64 -8.32 0.70
C TYR A 176 1.63 -8.04 -0.41
N LEU A 177 2.03 -7.34 -1.47
CA LEU A 177 1.17 -6.96 -2.60
C LEU A 177 0.99 -8.11 -3.60
N GLY A 178 1.93 -9.05 -3.62
CA GLY A 178 2.02 -10.10 -4.63
C GLY A 178 2.80 -9.66 -5.87
N PRO A 179 2.76 -10.47 -6.95
CA PRO A 179 3.50 -10.19 -8.17
C PRO A 179 3.15 -8.81 -8.74
N LEU A 180 4.15 -8.06 -9.19
CA LEU A 180 3.96 -6.70 -9.69
C LEU A 180 3.16 -6.66 -11.02
N GLU A 181 2.89 -7.80 -11.65
CA GLU A 181 2.01 -7.93 -12.81
C GLU A 181 0.51 -7.92 -12.45
N LYS A 182 0.17 -7.97 -11.16
CA LYS A 182 -1.23 -7.88 -10.70
C LYS A 182 -1.82 -6.51 -11.05
N ARG A 183 -3.12 -6.50 -11.32
CA ARG A 183 -3.89 -5.29 -11.65
C ARG A 183 -4.77 -4.90 -10.46
N PRO A 184 -4.38 -3.88 -9.69
CA PRO A 184 -5.19 -3.43 -8.57
C PRO A 184 -6.52 -2.85 -9.08
N LYS A 185 -7.60 -3.11 -8.36
CA LYS A 185 -8.95 -2.60 -8.69
C LYS A 185 -9.51 -1.86 -7.49
N ARG A 186 -10.25 -0.79 -7.74
CA ARG A 186 -10.99 -0.12 -6.66
C ARG A 186 -12.04 -1.10 -6.12
N ALA A 187 -12.02 -1.33 -4.81
CA ALA A 187 -13.04 -2.13 -4.17
C ALA A 187 -14.39 -1.43 -4.33
N LEU A 188 -15.44 -2.19 -4.61
CA LEU A 188 -16.80 -1.68 -4.55
C LEU A 188 -17.03 -1.24 -3.10
N SER A 189 -17.34 0.04 -2.90
CA SER A 189 -17.49 0.66 -1.58
C SER A 189 -18.30 -0.25 -0.65
N THR A 190 -17.59 -0.96 0.21
CA THR A 190 -18.19 -1.68 1.31
C THR A 190 -18.44 -0.67 2.42
N ILE A 191 -19.46 -0.92 3.23
CA ILE A 191 -19.87 -0.07 4.35
C ILE A 191 -18.75 0.03 5.42
N ASP A 192 -17.74 -0.85 5.34
CA ASP A 192 -16.64 -1.00 6.29
C ASP A 192 -15.32 -0.33 5.82
N ASN A 193 -15.38 0.82 5.16
CA ASN A 193 -14.15 1.60 4.93
C ASN A 193 -13.62 2.08 6.29
N THR A 194 -12.61 1.38 6.80
CA THR A 194 -11.97 1.63 8.10
C THR A 194 -11.04 2.84 8.12
N MET A 195 -10.86 3.54 6.99
CA MET A 195 -9.93 4.67 6.93
C MET A 195 -10.38 5.83 7.82
N PRO A 196 -9.46 6.38 8.63
CA PRO A 196 -9.73 7.63 9.34
C PRO A 196 -10.13 8.74 8.36
N GLY A 197 -11.14 9.52 8.74
CA GLY A 197 -11.64 10.61 7.90
C GLY A 197 -10.53 11.57 7.46
N GLY A 198 -10.40 11.78 6.14
CA GLY A 198 -9.41 12.68 5.56
C GLY A 198 -8.08 12.03 5.17
N TYR A 199 -7.89 10.73 5.42
CA TYR A 199 -6.70 10.01 4.97
C TYR A 199 -6.64 9.88 3.44
N GLU A 200 -7.80 9.81 2.78
CA GLU A 200 -7.94 9.92 1.31
C GLU A 200 -7.52 11.29 0.76
N ARG A 201 -7.43 12.33 1.62
CA ARG A 201 -6.98 13.66 1.23
C ARG A 201 -5.46 13.83 1.33
N ALA A 202 -4.74 12.82 1.82
CA ALA A 202 -3.29 12.84 1.76
C ALA A 202 -2.88 12.81 0.29
N GLU A 203 -2.11 13.81 -0.14
CA GLU A 203 -1.74 14.05 -1.53
C GLU A 203 -1.23 12.77 -2.22
N LYS A 204 -0.30 12.05 -1.57
CA LYS A 204 0.26 10.81 -2.12
C LYS A 204 -0.77 9.70 -2.30
N ILE A 205 -1.69 9.54 -1.34
CA ILE A 205 -2.75 8.52 -1.40
C ILE A 205 -3.72 8.83 -2.54
N ALA A 206 -4.18 10.09 -2.64
CA ALA A 206 -5.10 10.52 -3.69
C ALA A 206 -4.49 10.31 -5.08
N SER A 207 -3.26 10.81 -5.28
CA SER A 207 -2.53 10.68 -6.54
C SER A 207 -2.32 9.22 -6.95
N VAL A 208 -1.94 8.34 -6.02
CA VAL A 208 -1.78 6.90 -6.31
C VAL A 208 -3.12 6.22 -6.58
N LEU A 209 -4.17 6.56 -5.83
CA LEU A 209 -5.51 6.02 -6.03
C LEU A 209 -6.08 6.38 -7.41
N ASP A 210 -5.76 7.56 -7.95
CA ASP A 210 -6.14 7.98 -9.30
C ASP A 210 -5.47 7.16 -10.42
N LEU A 211 -4.36 6.48 -10.11
CA LEU A 211 -3.72 5.52 -11.03
C LEU A 211 -4.37 4.13 -10.98
N VAL A 212 -5.14 3.82 -9.93
CA VAL A 212 -5.83 2.54 -9.77
C VAL A 212 -7.18 2.57 -10.50
N ASP A 213 -7.13 2.23 -11.78
CA ASP A 213 -8.28 2.16 -12.70
C ASP A 213 -8.73 0.73 -13.03
N GLY A 214 -7.96 -0.29 -12.62
CA GLY A 214 -8.20 -1.69 -12.96
C GLY A 214 -7.60 -2.15 -14.29
N GLU A 215 -7.00 -1.24 -15.06
CA GLU A 215 -6.36 -1.52 -16.34
C GLU A 215 -4.84 -1.62 -16.20
N ARG A 216 -4.24 -0.75 -15.37
CA ARG A 216 -2.80 -0.75 -15.11
C ARG A 216 -2.38 -1.84 -14.14
N ASP A 217 -1.23 -2.47 -14.41
CA ASP A 217 -0.59 -3.35 -13.43
C ASP A 217 0.25 -2.55 -12.40
N LEU A 218 0.70 -3.20 -11.32
CA LEU A 218 1.49 -2.53 -10.29
C LEU A 218 2.80 -1.96 -10.87
N LYS A 219 3.45 -2.63 -11.84
CA LYS A 219 4.68 -2.11 -12.49
C LYS A 219 4.43 -0.80 -13.24
N GLN A 220 3.30 -0.70 -13.94
CA GLN A 220 2.88 0.51 -14.65
C GLN A 220 2.57 1.62 -13.65
N ILE A 221 1.82 1.32 -12.58
CA ILE A 221 1.51 2.32 -11.54
C ILE A 221 2.78 2.85 -10.87
N LEU A 222 3.76 1.98 -10.57
CA LEU A 222 5.05 2.40 -10.00
C LEU A 222 5.86 3.30 -10.93
N ARG A 223 5.71 3.14 -12.25
CA ARG A 223 6.40 3.95 -13.27
C ARG A 223 5.71 5.28 -13.53
N ASP A 224 4.38 5.27 -13.54
CA ASP A 224 3.54 6.42 -13.89
C ASP A 224 3.31 7.35 -12.70
N SER A 225 3.64 6.91 -11.48
CA SER A 225 3.55 7.73 -10.28
C SER A 225 4.66 8.78 -10.20
N ASP A 226 4.32 9.97 -9.71
CA ASP A 226 5.27 11.05 -9.43
C ASP A 226 6.14 10.81 -8.17
N TYR A 227 5.90 9.70 -7.46
CA TYR A 227 6.60 9.36 -6.21
C TYR A 227 7.61 8.23 -6.41
N SER A 228 8.49 8.05 -5.41
CA SER A 228 9.41 6.91 -5.42
C SER A 228 8.63 5.58 -5.40
N PRO A 229 9.19 4.48 -5.95
CA PRO A 229 8.54 3.18 -5.94
C PRO A 229 8.10 2.73 -4.54
N LEU A 230 8.89 3.02 -3.51
CA LEU A 230 8.55 2.70 -2.13
C LEU A 230 7.36 3.50 -1.59
N GLU A 231 7.31 4.80 -1.87
CA GLU A 231 6.18 5.64 -1.45
C GLU A 231 4.88 5.18 -2.12
N THR A 232 4.96 4.80 -3.39
CA THR A 232 3.83 4.27 -4.16
C THR A 232 3.39 2.90 -3.63
N CYS A 233 4.31 1.98 -3.35
CA CYS A 233 4.01 0.70 -2.70
C CYS A 233 3.39 0.89 -1.32
N ALA A 234 3.90 1.84 -0.53
CA ALA A 234 3.36 2.15 0.80
C ALA A 234 1.92 2.65 0.71
N ALA A 235 1.65 3.57 -0.22
CA ALA A 235 0.30 4.07 -0.49
C ALA A 235 -0.65 2.94 -0.92
N LEU A 236 -0.22 2.06 -1.85
CA LEU A 236 -1.01 0.92 -2.31
C LEU A 236 -1.31 -0.08 -1.18
N ASN A 237 -0.33 -0.40 -0.33
CA ASN A 237 -0.56 -1.33 0.77
C ASN A 237 -1.51 -0.73 1.83
N GLN A 238 -1.44 0.58 2.08
CA GLN A 238 -2.41 1.28 2.93
C GLN A 238 -3.82 1.21 2.34
N LEU A 239 -4.00 1.54 1.06
CA LEU A 239 -5.27 1.45 0.34
C LEU A 239 -5.84 0.02 0.36
N ARG A 240 -4.98 -0.99 0.23
CA ARG A 240 -5.38 -2.40 0.32
C ARG A 240 -5.89 -2.77 1.71
N ARG A 241 -5.13 -2.45 2.76
CA ARG A 241 -5.55 -2.76 4.14
C ARG A 241 -6.80 -2.01 4.57
N ALA A 242 -7.00 -0.82 4.01
CA ALA A 242 -8.22 -0.05 4.18
C ALA A 242 -9.45 -0.65 3.50
N GLY A 243 -9.27 -1.64 2.63
CA GLY A 243 -10.36 -2.19 1.80
C GLY A 243 -10.80 -1.25 0.68
N VAL A 244 -9.98 -0.26 0.32
CA VAL A 244 -10.26 0.69 -0.79
C VAL A 244 -9.83 0.11 -2.14
N VAL A 245 -8.78 -0.71 -2.13
CA VAL A 245 -8.22 -1.36 -3.33
C VAL A 245 -8.07 -2.86 -3.08
N ASP A 246 -8.44 -3.66 -4.07
CA ASP A 246 -8.20 -5.10 -4.12
C ASP A 246 -7.01 -5.41 -5.04
N ILE A 247 -6.08 -6.26 -4.59
CA ILE A 247 -4.78 -6.54 -5.25
C ILE A 247 -4.49 -8.04 -5.30
#